data_AF-A0A447JP12-F1
#
_entry.id   AF-A0A447JP12-F1
#
_cell.length_a   1.000
_cell.length_b   1.000
_cell.length_c   1.000
_cell.angle_alpha   90.00
_cell.angle_beta   90.00
_cell.angle_gamma   90.00
#
_symmetry.space_group_name_H-M   'P 1'
#
loop_
_entity.id
_entity.type
_entity.pdbx_description
1 polymer ?
#
loop_
_entity_poly.entity_id
_entity_poly.type
_entity_poly.pdbx_seq_one_letter_code
_entity_poly.pdbx_strand_id
1 'polypeptide(L)'
;MAQFVYTMHRVGKVVPPKRHILKNISLSFFPGAKIGVLGLNGAGKSTLLRIMAGLDKDIEGEARPQPGIKIGYLPQEPQLNPEHTVRESIEEAVSEVVNALKRLDEVYRAVCRSGCRLRQAGCRAGPA
;
A
#
# COMPACT_ATOMS: atom_id res chain seq x y z
N MET A 1 9.74 -25.39 -8.21
CA MET A 1 10.22 -24.16 -8.90
C MET A 1 10.53 -23.13 -7.84
N ALA A 2 11.68 -22.45 -7.91
CA ALA A 2 12.01 -21.40 -6.94
C ALA A 2 11.02 -20.23 -7.10
N GLN A 3 10.28 -19.94 -6.03
CA GLN A 3 9.32 -18.85 -6.03
C GLN A 3 10.02 -17.59 -5.54
N PHE A 4 10.24 -16.64 -6.45
CA PHE A 4 10.80 -15.33 -6.12
C PHE A 4 9.68 -14.30 -6.00
N VAL A 5 9.74 -13.47 -4.95
CA VAL A 5 8.80 -12.35 -4.75
C VAL A 5 9.22 -11.14 -5.58
N TYR A 6 10.52 -10.98 -5.82
CA TYR A 6 11.04 -9.90 -6.64
C TYR A 6 12.30 -10.36 -7.37
N THR A 7 12.46 -9.94 -8.63
CA THR A 7 13.64 -10.26 -9.44
C THR A 7 14.18 -9.02 -10.11
N MET A 8 15.50 -8.93 -10.18
CA MET A 8 16.25 -7.87 -10.84
C MET A 8 17.30 -8.53 -11.73
N HIS A 9 17.37 -8.12 -12.99
CA HIS A 9 18.32 -8.61 -13.96
C HIS A 9 19.05 -7.45 -14.63
N ARG A 10 20.36 -7.35 -14.36
CA ARG A 10 21.27 -6.32 -14.88
C ARG A 10 20.73 -4.89 -14.72
N VAL A 11 20.11 -4.60 -13.58
CA VAL A 11 19.52 -3.29 -13.31
C VAL A 11 20.62 -2.23 -13.19
N GLY A 12 20.47 -1.15 -13.97
CA GLY A 12 21.34 0.01 -13.96
C GLY A 12 20.54 1.31 -13.82
N LYS A 13 21.15 2.34 -13.25
CA LYS A 13 20.57 3.69 -13.22
C LYS A 13 21.65 4.72 -13.48
N VAL A 14 21.42 5.52 -14.52
CA VAL A 14 22.24 6.68 -14.87
C VAL A 14 21.51 7.93 -14.43
N VAL A 15 22.24 8.86 -13.82
CA VAL A 15 21.74 10.21 -13.53
C VAL A 15 22.54 11.26 -14.32
N PRO A 16 21.92 12.39 -14.70
CA PRO A 16 22.63 13.49 -15.32
C PRO A 16 23.82 13.98 -14.46
N PRO A 17 24.95 14.40 -15.07
CA PRO A 17 25.20 14.54 -16.50
C PRO A 17 25.63 13.24 -17.23
N LYS A 18 25.99 12.15 -16.51
CA LYS A 18 26.26 10.78 -17.03
C LYS A 18 26.78 9.81 -15.94
N ARG A 19 26.41 10.02 -14.68
CA ARG A 19 26.95 9.22 -13.57
C ARG A 19 26.10 7.95 -13.38
N HIS A 20 26.74 6.78 -13.44
CA HIS A 20 26.10 5.53 -13.03
C HIS A 20 26.04 5.49 -11.50
N ILE A 21 24.82 5.48 -10.94
CA ILE A 21 24.60 5.26 -9.50
C ILE A 21 24.46 3.77 -9.22
N LEU A 22 23.77 3.05 -10.10
CA LEU A 22 23.61 1.60 -10.04
C LEU A 22 24.10 1.01 -11.36
N LYS A 23 24.79 -0.14 -11.29
CA LYS A 23 25.31 -0.82 -12.48
C LYS A 23 25.23 -2.33 -12.30
N ASN A 24 24.63 -3.01 -13.28
CA ASN A 24 24.58 -4.47 -13.38
C ASN A 24 24.05 -5.20 -12.13
N ILE A 25 23.06 -4.62 -11.43
CA ILE A 25 22.47 -5.23 -10.24
C ILE A 25 21.57 -6.39 -10.66
N SER A 26 21.94 -7.61 -10.27
CA SER A 26 21.14 -8.81 -10.50
C SER A 26 20.89 -9.50 -9.17
N LEU A 27 19.64 -9.46 -8.70
CA LEU A 27 19.23 -9.93 -7.38
C LEU A 27 17.89 -10.64 -7.48
N SER A 28 17.70 -11.67 -6.67
CA SER A 28 16.43 -12.38 -6.56
C SER A 28 16.04 -12.48 -5.10
N PHE A 29 14.79 -12.13 -4.79
CA PHE A 29 14.27 -12.02 -3.44
C PHE A 29 13.32 -13.16 -3.15
N PHE A 30 13.55 -13.88 -2.06
CA PHE A 30 12.69 -14.98 -1.61
C PHE A 30 11.56 -14.46 -0.70
N PRO A 31 10.40 -15.14 -0.67
CA PRO A 31 9.34 -14.83 0.28
C PRO A 31 9.84 -15.00 1.72
N GLY A 32 9.48 -14.06 2.59
CA GLY A 32 9.87 -14.06 4.01
C GLY A 32 11.31 -13.59 4.29
N ALA A 33 12.11 -13.28 3.26
CA ALA A 33 13.45 -12.76 3.46
C ALA A 33 13.44 -11.36 4.08
N LYS A 34 14.26 -11.16 5.12
CA LYS A 34 14.54 -9.85 5.72
C LYS A 34 15.90 -9.39 5.23
N ILE A 35 15.95 -8.32 4.45
CA ILE A 35 17.17 -7.88 3.76
C ILE A 35 17.48 -6.44 4.15
N GLY A 36 18.70 -6.24 4.65
CA GLY A 36 19.24 -4.91 4.91
C GLY A 36 20.09 -4.44 3.72
N VAL A 37 19.83 -3.22 3.24
CA VAL A 37 20.65 -2.59 2.19
C VAL A 37 21.63 -1.62 2.84
N LEU A 38 22.92 -1.91 2.75
CA LEU A 38 24.00 -1.13 3.35
C LEU A 38 24.88 -0.48 2.27
N GLY A 39 25.64 0.55 2.64
CA GLY A 39 26.56 1.25 1.75
C GLY A 39 26.73 2.72 2.13
N LEU A 40 27.68 3.39 1.48
CA LEU A 40 27.96 4.81 1.71
C LEU A 40 26.83 5.72 1.21
N ASN A 41 26.87 6.99 1.61
CA ASN A 41 25.99 8.02 1.03
C ASN A 41 26.31 8.17 -0.46
N GLY A 42 25.27 8.20 -1.29
CA GLY A 42 25.42 8.21 -2.75
C GLY A 42 25.66 6.84 -3.40
N ALA A 43 25.71 5.74 -2.64
CA ALA A 43 25.84 4.38 -3.19
C ALA A 43 24.57 3.86 -3.92
N GLY A 44 23.49 4.64 -3.95
CA GLY A 44 22.27 4.29 -4.68
C GLY A 44 21.23 3.51 -3.88
N LYS A 45 21.35 3.39 -2.55
CA LYS A 45 20.40 2.65 -1.69
C LYS A 45 18.95 3.13 -1.86
N SER A 46 18.72 4.43 -1.70
CA SER A 46 17.38 5.01 -1.85
C SER A 46 16.87 4.88 -3.29
N THR A 47 17.76 4.96 -4.27
CA THR A 47 17.42 4.72 -5.69
C THR A 47 17.00 3.27 -5.93
N LEU A 48 17.71 2.30 -5.36
CA LEU A 48 17.38 0.88 -5.44
C LEU A 48 15.97 0.61 -4.89
N LEU A 49 15.66 1.16 -3.70
CA LEU A 49 14.34 1.01 -3.09
C LEU A 49 13.23 1.67 -3.91
N ARG A 50 13.48 2.83 -4.52
CA ARG A 50 12.51 3.50 -5.41
C ARG A 50 12.23 2.68 -6.68
N ILE A 51 13.25 2.03 -7.25
CA ILE A 51 13.08 1.13 -8.39
C ILE A 51 12.24 -0.08 -7.98
N MET A 52 12.54 -0.68 -6.82
CA MET A 52 11.77 -1.81 -6.28
C MET A 52 10.31 -1.44 -5.96
N ALA A 53 10.08 -0.20 -5.54
CA ALA A 53 8.74 0.34 -5.31
C ALA A 53 7.97 0.68 -6.60
N GLY A 54 8.63 0.63 -7.76
CA GLY A 54 8.04 1.02 -9.04
C GLY A 54 7.88 2.54 -9.23
N LEU A 55 8.49 3.36 -8.35
CA LEU A 55 8.48 4.83 -8.43
C LEU A 55 9.47 5.35 -9.46
N ASP A 56 10.60 4.67 -9.64
CA ASP A 56 11.62 5.00 -10.65
C ASP A 56 11.71 3.85 -11.66
N LYS A 57 11.19 4.07 -12.87
CA LYS A 57 11.12 3.08 -13.95
C LYS A 57 12.15 3.31 -15.06
N ASP A 58 12.84 4.44 -15.02
CA ASP A 58 13.88 4.79 -15.98
C ASP A 58 15.17 4.08 -15.59
N ILE A 59 15.23 2.79 -15.91
CA ILE A 59 16.34 1.90 -15.55
C ILE A 59 16.84 1.16 -16.79
N GLU A 60 18.12 0.80 -16.74
CA GLU A 60 18.66 -0.24 -17.62
C GLU A 60 18.30 -1.62 -17.05
N GLY A 61 18.15 -2.62 -17.91
CA GLY A 61 17.85 -3.99 -17.49
C GLY A 61 16.37 -4.20 -17.12
N GLU A 62 16.10 -5.12 -16.19
CA GLU A 62 14.74 -5.52 -15.82
C GLU A 62 14.56 -5.62 -14.31
N ALA A 63 13.52 -5.01 -13.77
CA ALA A 63 13.08 -5.18 -12.39
C ALA A 63 11.61 -5.62 -12.38
N ARG A 64 11.33 -6.82 -11.87
CA ARG A 64 9.99 -7.43 -11.93
C ARG A 64 9.55 -7.97 -10.56
N PRO A 65 8.46 -7.44 -10.00
CA PRO A 65 7.78 -8.07 -8.88
C PRO A 65 6.99 -9.30 -9.32
N GLN A 66 6.75 -10.23 -8.40
CA GLN A 66 5.82 -11.33 -8.62
C GLN A 66 4.40 -10.78 -8.86
N PRO A 67 3.64 -11.33 -9.83
CA PRO A 67 2.25 -10.92 -10.05
C PRO A 67 1.39 -11.09 -8.79
N GLY A 68 0.55 -10.10 -8.49
CA GLY A 68 -0.40 -10.15 -7.38
C GLY A 68 0.15 -9.75 -6.01
N ILE A 69 1.42 -9.35 -5.89
CA ILE A 69 1.97 -8.86 -4.63
C ILE A 69 1.60 -7.39 -4.39
N LYS A 70 1.38 -7.02 -3.13
CA LYS A 70 1.23 -5.63 -2.70
C LYS A 70 2.57 -5.12 -2.18
N ILE A 71 3.11 -4.08 -2.82
CA ILE A 71 4.37 -3.44 -2.42
C ILE A 71 4.04 -2.18 -1.64
N GLY A 72 4.53 -2.09 -0.39
CA GLY A 72 4.50 -0.86 0.39
C GLY A 72 5.86 -0.16 0.32
N TYR A 73 5.86 1.15 0.11
CA TYR A 73 7.07 1.98 0.10
C TYR A 73 6.93 3.10 1.13
N LEU A 74 7.92 3.20 2.01
CA LEU A 74 8.01 4.26 3.00
C LEU A 74 9.18 5.19 2.63
N PRO A 75 8.92 6.43 2.17
CA PRO A 75 9.98 7.39 1.89
C PRO A 75 10.69 7.84 3.17
N GLN A 76 11.89 8.41 3.02
CA GLN A 76 12.64 9.00 4.13
C GLN A 76 11.89 10.16 4.79
N GLU A 77 11.24 10.98 3.97
CA GLU A 77 10.35 12.06 4.39
C GLU A 77 8.90 11.59 4.18
N PRO A 78 8.15 11.30 5.25
CA PRO A 78 6.77 10.88 5.15
C PRO A 78 5.91 11.99 4.53
N GLN A 79 5.07 11.62 3.57
CA GLN A 79 4.06 12.52 3.02
C GLN A 79 2.76 12.28 3.77
N LEU A 80 2.47 13.12 4.75
CA LEU A 80 1.24 13.09 5.54
C LEU A 80 0.54 14.45 5.41
N ASN A 81 -0.79 14.44 5.48
CA ASN A 81 -1.55 15.69 5.52
C ASN A 81 -1.36 16.36 6.88
N PRO A 82 -0.79 17.59 6.95
CA PRO A 82 -0.56 18.27 8.22
C PRO A 82 -1.85 18.67 8.94
N GLU A 83 -2.97 18.77 8.22
CA GLU A 83 -4.28 19.13 8.78
C GLU A 83 -5.00 17.94 9.42
N HIS A 84 -4.53 16.71 9.16
CA HIS A 84 -5.14 15.50 9.71
C HIS A 84 -4.58 15.17 11.09
N THR A 85 -5.46 14.77 12.00
CA THR A 85 -5.06 14.07 13.22
C THR A 85 -4.47 12.70 12.87
N VAL A 86 -3.78 12.09 13.84
CA VAL A 86 -3.26 10.72 13.70
C VAL A 86 -4.38 9.74 13.34
N ARG A 87 -5.55 9.88 13.96
CA ARG A 87 -6.71 9.03 13.69
C ARG A 87 -7.16 9.14 12.23
N GLU A 88 -7.33 10.36 11.74
CA GLU A 88 -7.81 10.62 10.37
C GLU A 88 -6.81 10.09 9.34
N SER A 89 -5.51 10.25 9.58
CA SER A 89 -4.45 9.71 8.71
C SER A 89 -4.50 8.17 8.61
N ILE A 90 -4.80 7.48 9.72
CA ILE A 90 -4.96 6.02 9.72
C ILE A 90 -6.28 5.61 9.06
N GLU A 91 -7.38 6.31 9.35
CA GLU A 91 -8.69 6.04 8.74
C GLU A 91 -8.66 6.24 7.21
N GLU A 92 -7.87 7.20 6.72
CA GLU A 92 -7.61 7.38 5.30
C GLU A 92 -6.88 6.18 4.69
N ALA A 93 -5.84 5.68 5.36
CA ALA A 93 -5.08 4.50 4.93
C ALA A 93 -5.92 3.20 4.89
N VAL A 94 -6.98 3.10 5.71
CA VAL A 94 -7.93 1.97 5.73
C VAL A 94 -9.33 2.35 5.24
N SER A 95 -9.42 3.38 4.40
CA SER A 95 -10.68 3.96 3.95
C SER A 95 -11.63 2.95 3.30
N GLU A 96 -11.13 1.98 2.54
CA GLU A 96 -11.94 0.91 1.95
C GLU A 96 -12.74 0.14 3.02
N VAL A 97 -12.09 -0.25 4.11
CA VAL A 97 -12.70 -0.99 5.22
C VAL A 97 -13.65 -0.08 6.01
N VAL A 98 -13.22 1.15 6.30
CA VAL A 98 -14.02 2.14 7.04
C VAL A 98 -15.31 2.48 6.28
N ASN A 99 -15.23 2.68 4.96
CA ASN A 99 -16.38 2.97 4.12
C ASN A 99 -17.32 1.77 3.99
N ALA A 100 -16.77 0.54 3.94
CA ALA A 100 -17.58 -0.66 3.96
C ALA A 100 -18.37 -0.80 5.28
N LEU A 101 -17.74 -0.52 6.43
CA LEU A 101 -18.40 -0.51 7.73
C LEU A 101 -19.49 0.58 7.82
N LYS A 102 -19.19 1.79 7.36
CA LYS A 102 -20.19 2.87 7.29
C LYS A 102 -21.41 2.47 6.46
N ARG A 103 -21.19 1.86 5.29
CA ARG A 103 -22.26 1.36 4.43
C ARG A 103 -23.09 0.26 5.11
N LEU A 104 -22.43 -0.63 5.86
CA LEU A 104 -23.14 -1.67 6.63
C LEU A 104 -24.05 -1.05 7.70
N ASP A 105 -23.56 -0.07 8.45
CA ASP A 105 -24.33 0.65 9.46
C ASP A 105 -25.53 1.40 8.87
N GLU A 106 -25.37 2.01 7.70
CA GLU A 106 -26.46 2.65 6.97
C GLU A 106 -27.57 1.65 6.61
N VAL A 107 -27.20 0.48 6.10
CA VAL A 107 -28.14 -0.61 5.77
C VAL A 107 -28.86 -1.09 7.03
N TYR A 108 -28.14 -1.33 8.13
CA TYR A 108 -28.76 -1.74 9.40
C TYR A 108 -29.75 -0.69 9.92
N ARG A 109 -29.40 0.60 9.84
CA ARG A 109 -30.33 1.69 10.20
C ARG A 109 -31.56 1.76 9.29
N ALA A 110 -31.42 1.48 8.00
CA ALA A 110 -32.54 1.45 7.06
C ALA A 110 -33.47 0.25 7.31
N VAL A 111 -32.92 -0.93 7.57
CA VAL A 111 -33.68 -2.13 7.91
C VAL A 111 -34.43 -1.96 9.23
N CYS A 112 -33.78 -1.40 10.26
CA CYS A 112 -34.42 -1.14 11.55
C CYS A 112 -35.58 -0.14 11.41
N ARG A 113 -35.41 0.95 10.63
CA ARG A 113 -36.49 1.90 10.33
C ARG A 113 -37.67 1.27 9.58
N SER A 114 -37.38 0.37 8.64
CA SER A 114 -38.41 -0.33 7.84
C SER A 114 -39.17 -1.38 8.68
N GLY A 115 -38.46 -2.11 9.54
CA GLY A 115 -39.05 -3.07 10.48
C GLY A 115 -39.85 -2.42 11.61
N CYS A 116 -39.45 -1.23 12.07
CA CYS A 116 -40.20 -0.45 13.06
C CYS A 116 -41.54 0.04 12.49
N ARG A 117 -41.58 0.41 11.20
CA ARG A 117 -42.82 0.80 10.52
C ARG A 117 -43.79 -0.38 10.32
N LEU A 118 -43.29 -1.60 10.13
CA LEU A 118 -44.10 -2.82 10.08
C LEU A 118 -44.70 -3.23 11.44
N ARG A 119 -44.04 -2.92 12.56
CA ARG A 119 -44.64 -3.10 13.91
C ARG A 119 -45.69 -2.04 14.24
N GLN A 120 -45.58 -0.81 13.75
CA GLN A 120 -46.59 0.23 13.98
C GLN A 120 -47.91 -0.01 13.20
N ALA A 121 -47.90 -0.82 12.14
CA ALA A 121 -49.12 -1.20 11.41
C ALA A 121 -49.87 -2.41 12.02
N GLY A 122 -49.35 -3.04 13.07
CA GLY A 122 -49.92 -4.28 13.65
C GLY A 122 -49.83 -4.45 15.16
N CYS A 123 -49.04 -3.66 15.89
CA CYS A 123 -49.04 -3.67 17.35
C CYS A 123 -50.12 -2.71 17.86
N ARG A 124 -51.28 -3.25 18.23
CA ARG A 124 -52.14 -2.63 19.25
C ARG A 124 -51.25 -2.30 20.45
N ALA A 125 -51.13 -1.01 20.76
CA ALA A 125 -50.75 -0.58 22.10
C ALA A 125 -51.77 -1.19 23.08
N GLY A 126 -51.36 -2.23 23.80
CA GLY A 126 -52.03 -2.68 25.01
C GLY A 126 -51.38 -1.99 26.20
N PRO A 127 -52.15 -1.46 27.17
CA PRO A 127 -51.58 -0.75 28.31
C PRO A 127 -51.11 -1.74 29.37
N ALA A 128 -49.88 -1.56 29.87
CA ALA A 128 -49.43 -1.85 31.23
C ALA A 128 -48.04 -1.26 31.42
#